data_AF-A0A529SV63-F1
#
_entry.id   AF-A0A529SV63-F1
#
_cell.length_a   1.000
_cell.length_b   1.000
_cell.length_c   1.000
_cell.angle_alpha   90.00
_cell.angle_beta   90.00
_cell.angle_gamma   90.00
#
_symmetry.space_group_name_H-M   'P 1'
#
loop_
_entity.id
_entity.type
_entity.pdbx_description
1 polymer ?
#
loop_
_entity_poly.entity_id
_entity_poly.type
_entity_poly.pdbx_seq_one_letter_code
_entity_poly.pdbx_strand_id
1 'polypeptide(L)'
;IVHFDTIDMNTAWFQSRYDKVGPGGNGKDYINCPMDKDQYFAFVQALLEGQKTEFKEWEGTPYFDGCLPIEVMAERGVETLRYGPMKPMGLTNAHNPSVKAYAVVQLRQDNALGTLYNMVGFQTKLKHAEQVRIFRTIPGLENAEFARLLAGRFAAAERLGQAPALPPLTTAFGALLNHITGGHIVSDDEPGKRSFQPMNVNFGLFPPVEVPKADGKRLRGKDKTVAKRHAITARALADCRDWLG
;
A
#
# COMPACT_ATOMS: atom_id res chain seq x y z
N ILE A 1 -0.36 0.29 -5.29
CA ILE A 1 -1.56 1.13 -5.53
C ILE A 1 -1.68 1.29 -7.03
N VAL A 2 -2.90 1.15 -7.57
CA VAL A 2 -3.25 1.15 -8.98
C VAL A 2 -4.17 2.34 -9.27
N HIS A 3 -3.98 2.99 -10.42
CA HIS A 3 -4.87 4.03 -10.92
C HIS A 3 -6.16 3.43 -11.48
N PHE A 4 -7.33 3.90 -11.02
CA PHE A 4 -8.63 3.29 -11.35
C PHE A 4 -8.94 3.30 -12.85
N ASP A 5 -8.65 4.40 -13.53
CA ASP A 5 -8.86 4.60 -14.97
C ASP A 5 -8.01 3.70 -15.86
N THR A 6 -7.02 3.01 -15.28
CA THR A 6 -6.14 2.05 -15.97
C THR A 6 -6.54 0.59 -15.74
N ILE A 7 -7.60 0.34 -14.96
CA ILE A 7 -8.15 -0.99 -14.70
C ILE A 7 -9.19 -1.32 -15.78
N ASP A 8 -9.06 -2.47 -16.44
CA ASP A 8 -10.07 -2.95 -17.38
C ASP A 8 -11.27 -3.56 -16.63
N MET A 9 -12.31 -2.75 -16.50
CA MET A 9 -13.58 -3.11 -15.86
C MET A 9 -14.49 -3.98 -16.74
N ASN A 10 -14.11 -4.31 -17.98
CA ASN A 10 -14.78 -5.35 -18.76
C ASN A 10 -14.35 -6.75 -18.31
N THR A 11 -13.16 -6.85 -17.71
CA THR A 11 -12.64 -8.09 -17.12
C THR A 11 -12.84 -8.12 -15.61
N ALA A 12 -12.53 -7.02 -14.93
CA ALA A 12 -12.68 -6.87 -13.48
C ALA A 12 -14.11 -6.44 -13.08
N TRP A 13 -14.50 -6.67 -11.82
CA TRP A 13 -15.82 -6.26 -11.33
C TRP A 13 -15.84 -5.84 -9.86
N PHE A 14 -16.81 -5.00 -9.50
CA PHE A 14 -17.04 -4.61 -8.11
C PHE A 14 -17.88 -5.63 -7.34
N GLN A 15 -17.36 -6.13 -6.23
CA GLN A 15 -18.08 -7.01 -5.30
C GLN A 15 -17.31 -7.21 -3.98
N SER A 16 -18.02 -7.15 -2.86
CA SER A 16 -17.57 -7.65 -1.56
C SER A 16 -17.91 -9.13 -1.42
N ARG A 17 -17.10 -9.90 -0.69
CA ARG A 17 -17.34 -11.34 -0.53
C ARG A 17 -18.70 -11.61 0.12
N TYR A 18 -19.45 -12.56 -0.45
CA TYR A 18 -20.82 -12.93 -0.07
C TYR A 18 -21.79 -11.74 -0.09
N ASP A 19 -21.48 -10.73 -0.90
CA ASP A 19 -22.23 -9.47 -1.00
C ASP A 19 -22.40 -8.78 0.37
N LYS A 20 -21.44 -9.03 1.29
CA LYS A 20 -21.46 -8.43 2.62
C LYS A 20 -21.26 -6.92 2.52
N VAL A 21 -22.17 -6.20 3.13
CA VAL A 21 -22.10 -4.75 3.29
C VAL A 21 -21.12 -4.41 4.42
N GLY A 22 -20.03 -3.70 4.11
CA GLY A 22 -19.11 -3.17 5.12
C GLY A 22 -19.69 -1.97 5.89
N PRO A 23 -19.03 -1.49 6.96
CA PRO A 23 -19.45 -0.27 7.67
C PRO A 23 -19.39 0.94 6.72
N GLY A 24 -20.54 1.36 6.21
CA GLY A 24 -20.67 2.44 5.21
C GLY A 24 -20.59 2.01 3.74
N GLY A 25 -20.52 0.70 3.45
CA GLY A 25 -20.49 0.16 2.10
C GLY A 25 -21.88 -0.17 1.54
N ASN A 26 -21.93 -0.68 0.31
CA ASN A 26 -23.13 -1.25 -0.32
C ASN A 26 -22.88 -2.68 -0.86
N GLY A 27 -21.82 -3.34 -0.37
CA GLY A 27 -21.41 -4.66 -0.86
C GLY A 27 -20.56 -4.62 -2.13
N LYS A 28 -20.04 -3.45 -2.53
CA LYS A 28 -19.16 -3.24 -3.70
C LYS A 28 -17.83 -2.56 -3.32
N ASP A 29 -17.28 -2.94 -2.16
CA ASP A 29 -16.13 -2.23 -1.58
C ASP A 29 -14.79 -2.60 -2.25
N TYR A 30 -14.80 -3.64 -3.12
CA TYR A 30 -13.62 -4.18 -3.77
C TYR A 30 -13.82 -4.35 -5.28
N ILE A 31 -12.78 -4.05 -6.05
CA ILE A 31 -12.63 -4.53 -7.43
C ILE A 31 -11.98 -5.91 -7.39
N ASN A 32 -12.47 -6.84 -8.19
CA ASN A 32 -12.01 -8.22 -8.24
C ASN A 32 -11.46 -8.51 -9.63
N CYS A 33 -10.20 -8.95 -9.69
CA CYS A 33 -9.51 -9.33 -10.91
C CYS A 33 -9.38 -10.87 -10.92
N PRO A 34 -10.11 -11.58 -11.81
CA PRO A 34 -10.15 -13.04 -11.80
C PRO A 34 -8.90 -13.63 -12.45
N MET A 35 -8.52 -14.83 -12.02
CA MET A 35 -7.55 -15.68 -12.71
C MET A 35 -8.12 -17.07 -12.91
N ASP A 36 -7.82 -17.67 -14.06
CA ASP A 36 -7.90 -19.12 -14.23
C ASP A 36 -6.70 -19.83 -13.59
N LYS A 37 -6.67 -21.15 -13.73
CA LYS A 37 -5.66 -21.99 -13.09
C LYS A 37 -4.27 -21.79 -13.69
N ASP A 38 -4.17 -21.63 -15.01
CA ASP A 38 -2.90 -21.55 -15.72
C ASP A 38 -2.29 -20.16 -15.51
N GLN A 39 -3.11 -19.12 -15.58
CA GLN A 39 -2.75 -17.75 -15.22
C GLN A 39 -2.24 -17.66 -13.77
N TYR A 40 -2.91 -18.32 -12.83
CA TYR A 40 -2.48 -18.35 -11.44
C TYR A 40 -1.10 -19.00 -11.28
N PHE A 41 -0.86 -20.16 -11.90
CA PHE A 41 0.45 -20.82 -11.80
C PHE A 41 1.55 -20.04 -12.48
N ALA A 42 1.28 -19.45 -13.65
CA ALA A 42 2.23 -18.56 -14.30
C ALA A 42 2.56 -17.34 -13.44
N PHE A 43 1.56 -16.77 -12.76
CA PHE A 43 1.74 -15.66 -11.83
C PHE A 43 2.59 -16.05 -10.62
N VAL A 44 2.31 -17.20 -9.98
CA VAL A 44 3.10 -17.72 -8.87
C VAL A 44 4.54 -17.96 -9.30
N GLN A 45 4.77 -18.57 -10.46
CA GLN A 45 6.11 -18.79 -10.99
C GLN A 45 6.85 -17.47 -11.21
N ALA A 46 6.18 -16.48 -11.81
CA ALA A 46 6.77 -15.16 -12.06
C ALA A 46 7.13 -14.42 -10.75
N LEU A 47 6.36 -14.60 -9.67
CA LEU A 47 6.69 -14.08 -8.34
C LEU A 47 7.96 -14.72 -7.76
N LEU A 48 8.12 -16.03 -7.92
CA LEU A 48 9.28 -16.77 -7.41
C LEU A 48 10.57 -16.38 -8.14
N GLU A 49 10.47 -16.17 -9.45
CA GLU A 49 11.58 -15.78 -10.33
C GLU A 49 11.90 -14.27 -10.27
N GLY A 50 10.96 -13.46 -9.81
CA GLY A 50 11.08 -12.00 -9.81
C GLY A 50 12.28 -11.51 -8.99
N GLN A 51 13.05 -10.59 -9.56
CA GLN A 51 14.15 -9.94 -8.84
C GLN A 51 13.64 -9.16 -7.62
N LYS A 52 14.22 -9.48 -6.47
CA LYS A 52 13.93 -8.86 -5.19
C LYS A 52 14.95 -7.77 -4.89
N THR A 53 14.58 -6.82 -4.04
CA THR A 53 15.55 -5.87 -3.48
C THR A 53 16.43 -6.63 -2.50
N GLU A 54 17.76 -6.56 -2.67
CA GLU A 54 18.70 -7.22 -1.77
C GLU A 54 18.66 -6.57 -0.39
N PHE A 55 18.69 -7.41 0.63
CA PHE A 55 18.93 -6.93 1.98
C PHE A 55 20.39 -6.55 2.14
N LYS A 56 20.66 -5.43 2.81
CA LYS A 56 21.97 -5.29 3.47
C LYS A 56 21.97 -6.24 4.67
N GLU A 57 23.10 -6.88 5.00
CA GLU A 57 23.25 -7.94 6.04
C GLU A 57 22.61 -7.64 7.41
N TRP A 58 22.32 -6.37 7.62
CA TRP A 58 21.86 -5.77 8.84
C TRP A 58 20.32 -5.67 8.94
N GLU A 59 19.59 -6.01 7.87
CA GLU A 59 18.12 -5.95 7.75
C GLU A 59 17.40 -7.27 8.10
N GLY A 60 18.12 -8.24 8.69
CA GLY A 60 17.61 -9.56 9.11
C GLY A 60 16.56 -9.50 10.22
N THR A 61 15.39 -8.94 9.93
CA THR A 61 14.22 -8.95 10.81
C THR A 61 13.37 -10.18 10.44
N PRO A 62 13.09 -11.10 11.39
CA PRO A 62 12.19 -12.21 11.12
C PRO A 62 10.81 -11.69 10.71
N TYR A 63 10.26 -12.25 9.64
CA TYR A 63 8.93 -11.86 9.18
C TYR A 63 7.89 -12.11 10.26
N PHE A 64 7.04 -11.12 10.55
CA PHE A 64 5.83 -11.33 11.34
C PHE A 64 4.84 -12.15 10.49
N ASP A 65 4.42 -13.32 10.98
CA ASP A 65 3.60 -14.27 10.21
C ASP A 65 2.26 -13.69 9.70
N GLY A 66 1.79 -12.57 10.27
CA GLY A 66 0.58 -11.89 9.83
C GLY A 66 0.72 -10.95 8.61
N CYS A 67 1.94 -10.66 8.13
CA CYS A 67 2.15 -9.69 7.04
C CYS A 67 3.36 -10.04 6.16
N LEU A 68 3.32 -11.22 5.54
CA LEU A 68 4.39 -11.70 4.67
C LEU A 68 4.34 -11.07 3.27
N PRO A 69 5.50 -10.81 2.65
CA PRO A 69 5.55 -10.46 1.22
C PRO A 69 4.93 -11.55 0.35
N ILE A 70 4.23 -11.18 -0.72
CA ILE A 70 3.48 -12.09 -1.59
C ILE A 70 4.40 -13.15 -2.22
N GLU A 71 5.62 -12.79 -2.58
CA GLU A 71 6.63 -13.72 -3.09
C GLU A 71 7.11 -14.71 -2.02
N VAL A 72 7.19 -14.30 -0.74
CA VAL A 72 7.54 -15.20 0.37
C VAL A 72 6.37 -16.13 0.69
N MET A 73 5.12 -15.66 0.56
CA MET A 73 3.95 -16.53 0.66
C MET A 73 3.92 -17.57 -0.47
N ALA A 74 4.30 -17.18 -1.69
CA ALA A 74 4.41 -18.09 -2.83
C ALA A 74 5.46 -19.20 -2.59
N GLU A 75 6.61 -18.86 -1.99
CA GLU A 75 7.67 -19.82 -1.63
C GLU A 75 7.19 -20.90 -0.65
N ARG A 76 6.22 -20.58 0.22
CA ARG A 76 5.65 -21.55 1.18
C ARG A 76 4.79 -22.63 0.51
N GLY A 77 4.44 -22.46 -0.76
CA GLY A 77 3.75 -23.47 -1.55
C GLY A 77 2.88 -22.83 -2.63
N VAL A 78 2.77 -23.52 -3.77
CA VAL A 78 2.07 -23.03 -4.96
C VAL A 78 0.62 -22.64 -4.71
N GLU A 79 -0.03 -23.22 -3.69
CA GLU A 79 -1.45 -22.97 -3.37
C GLU A 79 -1.66 -22.00 -2.20
N THR A 80 -0.59 -21.52 -1.59
CA THR A 80 -0.65 -20.66 -0.41
C THR A 80 -1.47 -19.40 -0.69
N LEU A 81 -1.28 -18.79 -1.87
CA LEU A 81 -1.95 -17.54 -2.22
C LEU A 81 -3.46 -17.73 -2.38
N ARG A 82 -3.93 -18.83 -3.00
CA ARG A 82 -5.38 -19.10 -3.17
C ARG A 82 -6.10 -19.43 -1.88
N TYR A 83 -5.38 -19.83 -0.83
CA TYR A 83 -5.96 -20.00 0.49
C TYR A 83 -5.87 -18.74 1.36
N GLY A 84 -4.98 -17.80 1.00
CA GLY A 84 -4.81 -16.51 1.64
C GLY A 84 -5.35 -15.34 0.81
N PRO A 85 -4.49 -14.42 0.33
CA PRO A 85 -4.91 -13.15 -0.26
C PRO A 85 -5.65 -13.29 -1.59
N MET A 86 -5.43 -14.38 -2.33
CA MET A 86 -6.03 -14.61 -3.65
C MET A 86 -7.25 -15.56 -3.63
N LYS A 87 -7.84 -15.79 -2.46
CA LYS A 87 -8.97 -16.71 -2.31
C LYS A 87 -10.17 -16.28 -3.18
N PRO A 88 -10.84 -17.17 -3.92
CA PRO A 88 -11.98 -16.79 -4.76
C PRO A 88 -13.35 -16.85 -4.04
N MET A 89 -13.40 -17.37 -2.81
CA MET A 89 -14.66 -17.69 -2.13
C MET A 89 -15.56 -16.49 -1.85
N GLY A 90 -16.87 -16.68 -2.06
CA GLY A 90 -17.89 -15.65 -1.89
C GLY A 90 -17.95 -14.64 -3.03
N LEU A 91 -17.35 -14.93 -4.18
CA LEU A 91 -17.33 -14.04 -5.32
C LEU A 91 -17.99 -14.71 -6.54
N THR A 92 -18.66 -13.90 -7.35
CA THR A 92 -19.32 -14.29 -8.60
C THR A 92 -19.02 -13.22 -9.64
N ASN A 93 -18.25 -13.57 -10.67
CA ASN A 93 -17.90 -12.64 -11.74
C ASN A 93 -19.17 -12.29 -12.54
N ALA A 94 -19.56 -11.01 -12.53
CA ALA A 94 -20.75 -10.54 -13.25
C ALA A 94 -20.63 -10.72 -14.78
N HIS A 95 -19.41 -10.70 -15.31
CA HIS A 95 -19.13 -10.85 -16.74
C HIS A 95 -19.11 -12.31 -17.18
N ASN A 96 -18.89 -13.25 -16.25
CA ASN A 96 -18.89 -14.68 -16.53
C ASN A 96 -19.37 -15.48 -15.30
N PRO A 97 -20.68 -15.42 -14.98
CA PRO A 97 -21.21 -15.93 -13.71
C PRO A 97 -21.17 -17.46 -13.59
N SER A 98 -21.10 -18.17 -14.73
CA SER A 98 -21.01 -19.63 -14.80
C SER A 98 -19.61 -20.17 -14.50
N VAL A 99 -18.56 -19.36 -14.67
CA VAL A 99 -17.18 -19.79 -14.48
C VAL A 99 -16.68 -19.32 -13.12
N LYS A 100 -16.26 -20.28 -12.29
CA LYS A 100 -15.61 -19.98 -11.02
C LYS A 100 -14.14 -19.67 -11.26
N ALA A 101 -13.72 -18.46 -10.87
CA ALA A 101 -12.32 -18.07 -10.87
C ALA A 101 -11.51 -19.01 -9.97
N TYR A 102 -10.32 -19.41 -10.42
CA TYR A 102 -9.41 -20.24 -9.65
C TYR A 102 -8.76 -19.43 -8.50
N ALA A 103 -8.43 -18.17 -8.79
CA ALA A 103 -7.92 -17.20 -7.85
C ALA A 103 -8.46 -15.81 -8.19
N VAL A 104 -8.46 -14.89 -7.21
CA VAL A 104 -8.91 -13.51 -7.41
C VAL A 104 -8.00 -12.54 -6.68
N VAL A 105 -7.52 -11.51 -7.38
CA VAL A 105 -6.86 -10.36 -6.74
C VAL A 105 -7.93 -9.31 -6.40
N GLN A 106 -8.01 -8.94 -5.13
CA GLN A 106 -8.93 -7.88 -4.69
C GLN A 106 -8.19 -6.55 -4.59
N LEU A 107 -8.80 -5.48 -5.10
CA LEU A 107 -8.35 -4.11 -4.95
C LEU A 107 -9.35 -3.35 -4.09
N ARG A 108 -8.88 -2.62 -3.10
CA ARG A 108 -9.72 -1.78 -2.24
C ARG A 108 -9.50 -0.30 -2.57
N GLN A 109 -10.55 0.49 -2.51
CA GLN A 109 -10.42 1.95 -2.66
C GLN A 109 -9.47 2.51 -1.59
N ASP A 110 -8.49 3.29 -2.01
CA ASP A 110 -7.44 3.85 -1.15
C ASP A 110 -7.69 5.32 -0.80
N ASN A 111 -8.35 6.07 -1.69
CA ASN A 111 -8.68 7.49 -1.48
C ASN A 111 -10.18 7.78 -1.61
N ALA A 112 -10.65 8.86 -0.99
CA ALA A 112 -12.06 9.23 -0.99
C ALA A 112 -12.65 9.48 -2.40
N LEU A 113 -11.81 9.93 -3.34
CA LEU A 113 -12.22 10.20 -4.73
C LEU A 113 -12.40 8.92 -5.57
N GLY A 114 -11.94 7.76 -5.10
CA GLY A 114 -12.04 6.51 -5.86
C GLY A 114 -11.14 6.46 -7.09
N THR A 115 -10.04 7.23 -7.10
CA THR A 115 -9.09 7.24 -8.22
C THR A 115 -7.90 6.32 -7.99
N LEU A 116 -7.68 5.89 -6.74
CA LEU A 116 -6.56 5.02 -6.36
C LEU A 116 -7.09 3.78 -5.64
N TYR A 117 -6.59 2.61 -6.04
CA TYR A 117 -6.95 1.32 -5.48
C TYR A 117 -5.73 0.55 -5.00
N ASN A 118 -5.76 0.06 -3.76
CA ASN A 118 -4.68 -0.73 -3.19
C ASN A 118 -4.93 -2.24 -3.39
N MET A 119 -3.87 -2.98 -3.74
CA MET A 119 -3.92 -4.44 -3.90
C MET A 119 -3.92 -5.12 -2.53
N VAL A 120 -4.98 -5.85 -2.20
CA VAL A 120 -5.21 -6.42 -0.86
C VAL A 120 -4.31 -7.64 -0.64
N GLY A 121 -3.44 -7.58 0.37
CA GLY A 121 -2.55 -8.68 0.73
C GLY A 121 -1.35 -8.86 -0.21
N PHE A 122 -1.00 -7.81 -0.97
CA PHE A 122 0.11 -7.80 -1.94
C PHE A 122 1.27 -6.93 -1.44
N GLN A 123 1.64 -7.09 -0.16
CA GLN A 123 2.90 -6.57 0.34
C GLN A 123 4.04 -7.23 -0.46
N THR A 124 5.08 -6.50 -0.86
CA THR A 124 6.13 -7.09 -1.71
C THR A 124 7.46 -6.35 -1.57
N LYS A 125 8.56 -7.08 -1.83
CA LYS A 125 9.95 -6.60 -1.93
C LYS A 125 10.51 -6.69 -3.35
N LEU A 126 9.70 -7.14 -4.31
CA LEU A 126 10.07 -7.16 -5.71
C LEU A 126 10.56 -5.78 -6.15
N LYS A 127 11.59 -5.75 -7.00
CA LYS A 127 12.04 -4.51 -7.64
C LYS A 127 10.88 -3.92 -8.45
N HIS A 128 10.90 -2.60 -8.66
CA HIS A 128 9.79 -1.93 -9.34
C HIS A 128 9.47 -2.50 -10.72
N ALA A 129 10.51 -2.72 -11.53
CA ALA A 129 10.35 -3.30 -12.88
C ALA A 129 9.65 -4.67 -12.82
N GLU A 130 9.95 -5.48 -11.80
CA GLU A 130 9.33 -6.78 -11.58
C GLU A 130 7.89 -6.65 -11.12
N GLN A 131 7.58 -5.70 -10.24
CA GLN A 131 6.19 -5.41 -9.86
C GLN A 131 5.35 -5.05 -11.07
N VAL A 132 5.84 -4.15 -11.94
CA VAL A 132 5.13 -3.77 -13.17
C VAL A 132 4.97 -4.98 -14.10
N ARG A 133 6.05 -5.72 -14.36
CA ARG A 133 6.04 -6.90 -15.25
C ARG A 133 5.08 -7.97 -14.76
N ILE A 134 5.12 -8.30 -13.48
CA ILE A 134 4.38 -9.42 -12.89
C ILE A 134 2.92 -9.02 -12.62
N PHE A 135 2.65 -7.84 -12.06
CA PHE A 135 1.27 -7.46 -11.73
C PHE A 135 0.44 -7.14 -12.97
N ARG A 136 1.06 -6.77 -14.10
CA ARG A 136 0.36 -6.64 -15.39
C ARG A 136 -0.02 -7.98 -16.04
N THR A 137 0.40 -9.12 -15.49
CA THR A 137 -0.12 -10.43 -15.93
C THR A 137 -1.45 -10.78 -15.26
N ILE A 138 -1.93 -9.97 -14.32
CA ILE A 138 -3.22 -10.15 -13.66
C ILE A 138 -4.33 -9.68 -14.62
N PRO A 139 -5.32 -10.51 -14.95
CA PRO A 139 -6.40 -10.11 -15.84
C PRO A 139 -7.16 -8.89 -15.33
N GLY A 140 -7.34 -7.89 -16.18
CA GLY A 140 -7.89 -6.58 -15.84
C GLY A 140 -6.86 -5.52 -15.44
N LEU A 141 -5.58 -5.90 -15.29
CA LEU A 141 -4.46 -5.01 -14.92
C LEU A 141 -3.37 -4.93 -16.00
N GLU A 142 -3.63 -5.39 -17.21
CA GLU A 142 -2.65 -5.49 -18.31
C GLU A 142 -2.01 -4.12 -18.62
N ASN A 143 -2.82 -3.07 -18.56
CA ASN A 143 -2.42 -1.68 -18.80
C ASN A 143 -2.31 -0.86 -17.50
N ALA A 144 -2.36 -1.52 -16.34
CA ALA A 144 -2.41 -0.83 -15.06
C ALA A 144 -1.20 0.10 -14.85
N GLU A 145 -1.47 1.31 -14.38
CA GLU A 145 -0.46 2.23 -13.88
C GLU A 145 -0.39 2.16 -12.36
N PHE A 146 0.83 2.00 -11.84
CA PHE A 146 1.06 1.85 -10.41
C PHE A 146 1.52 3.18 -9.82
N ALA A 147 0.71 3.74 -8.92
CA ALA A 147 1.03 4.98 -8.23
C ALA A 147 2.27 4.79 -7.32
N ARG A 148 3.35 5.51 -7.63
CA ARG A 148 4.55 5.62 -6.80
C ARG A 148 5.09 7.04 -6.80
N LEU A 149 4.34 7.94 -6.18
CA LEU A 149 4.63 9.38 -6.19
C LEU A 149 6.09 9.70 -5.81
N LEU A 150 6.58 9.19 -4.67
CA LEU A 150 7.94 9.50 -4.21
C LEU A 150 9.03 8.89 -5.10
N ALA A 151 8.94 7.58 -5.38
CA ALA A 151 9.95 6.91 -6.20
C ALA A 151 9.96 7.44 -7.65
N GLY A 152 8.79 7.76 -8.22
CA GLY A 152 8.68 8.36 -9.55
C GLY A 152 9.29 9.76 -9.60
N ARG A 153 9.01 10.62 -8.62
CA ARG A 153 9.62 11.96 -8.53
C ARG A 153 11.14 11.89 -8.37
N PHE A 154 11.65 10.94 -7.57
CA PHE A 154 13.09 10.79 -7.37
C PHE A 154 13.80 10.27 -8.60
N ALA A 155 13.25 9.24 -9.26
CA ALA A 155 13.79 8.70 -10.51
C ALA A 155 13.76 9.74 -11.64
N ALA A 156 12.70 10.55 -11.73
CA ALA A 156 12.61 11.63 -12.71
C ALA A 156 13.66 12.73 -12.45
N ALA A 157 13.87 13.13 -11.19
CA ALA A 157 14.91 14.08 -10.84
C ALA A 157 16.30 13.55 -11.22
N GLU A 158 16.61 12.29 -10.87
CA GLU A 158 17.87 11.64 -11.23
C GLU A 158 18.09 11.57 -12.74
N ARG A 159 17.05 11.19 -13.50
CA ARG A 159 17.08 11.16 -14.98
C ARG A 159 17.42 12.53 -15.58
N LEU A 160 16.99 13.61 -14.94
CA LEU A 160 17.23 15.00 -15.34
C LEU A 160 18.54 15.58 -14.76
N GLY A 161 19.33 14.80 -14.02
CA GLY A 161 20.54 15.28 -13.36
C GLY A 161 20.25 16.25 -12.21
N GLN A 162 19.04 16.24 -11.67
CA GLN A 162 18.58 17.12 -10.59
C GLN A 162 18.58 16.37 -9.25
N ALA A 163 18.83 17.09 -8.17
CA ALA A 163 18.61 16.56 -6.84
C ALA A 163 17.10 16.39 -6.58
N PRO A 164 16.64 15.26 -6.03
CA PRO A 164 15.22 15.06 -5.75
C PRO A 164 14.74 16.02 -4.66
N ALA A 165 13.64 16.74 -4.93
CA ALA A 165 12.95 17.54 -3.92
C ALA A 165 12.28 16.61 -2.90
N LEU A 166 12.84 16.54 -1.69
CA LEU A 166 12.30 15.70 -0.62
C LEU A 166 10.97 16.27 -0.10
N PRO A 167 9.99 15.41 0.22
CA PRO A 167 8.75 15.87 0.86
C PRO A 167 9.03 16.48 2.24
N PRO A 168 8.34 17.56 2.64
CA PRO A 168 8.53 18.17 3.96
C PRO A 168 8.20 17.17 5.08
N LEU A 169 8.98 17.18 6.17
CA LEU A 169 8.81 16.31 7.34
C LEU A 169 7.41 16.41 7.98
N THR A 170 6.76 17.55 7.79
CA THR A 170 5.40 17.85 8.25
C THR A 170 4.31 17.16 7.43
N THR A 171 4.63 16.57 6.28
CA THR A 171 3.72 15.78 5.45
C THR A 171 3.77 14.30 5.81
N ALA A 172 2.75 13.53 5.44
CA ALA A 172 2.75 12.07 5.61
C ALA A 172 3.93 11.41 4.88
N PHE A 173 4.26 11.91 3.68
CA PHE A 173 5.38 11.42 2.88
C PHE A 173 6.73 11.68 3.55
N GLY A 174 6.97 12.91 4.03
CA GLY A 174 8.22 13.26 4.70
C GLY A 174 8.38 12.65 6.07
N ALA A 175 7.29 12.57 6.86
CA ALA A 175 7.29 11.90 8.16
C ALA A 175 7.65 10.41 8.03
N LEU A 176 7.05 9.72 7.05
CA LEU A 176 7.32 8.32 6.79
C LEU A 176 8.72 8.11 6.19
N LEU A 177 9.13 8.94 5.24
CA LEU A 177 10.48 8.89 4.66
C LEU A 177 11.53 9.07 5.75
N ASN A 178 11.39 10.08 6.61
CA ASN A 178 12.30 10.33 7.73
C ASN A 178 12.35 9.15 8.71
N HIS A 179 11.21 8.55 9.07
CA HIS A 179 11.18 7.35 9.92
C HIS A 179 11.99 6.20 9.32
N ILE A 180 11.87 5.98 8.00
CA ILE A 180 12.62 4.96 7.26
C ILE A 180 14.11 5.28 7.19
N THR A 181 14.49 6.54 7.00
CA THR A 181 15.88 6.92 6.70
C THR A 181 16.73 7.33 7.92
N GLY A 182 16.13 7.56 9.10
CA GLY A 182 16.92 7.95 10.28
C GLY A 182 16.16 8.41 11.53
N GLY A 183 14.82 8.47 11.49
CA GLY A 183 13.99 8.96 12.59
C GLY A 183 13.60 7.93 13.66
N HIS A 184 14.13 6.71 13.61
CA HIS A 184 13.83 5.66 14.60
C HIS A 184 14.76 5.74 15.82
N ILE A 185 14.25 5.40 17.01
CA ILE A 185 14.94 5.53 18.31
C ILE A 185 16.12 4.55 18.36
N VAL A 186 17.36 5.01 18.21
CA VAL A 186 18.53 4.15 18.46
C VAL A 186 18.57 3.85 19.97
N SER A 187 18.45 2.59 20.37
CA SER A 187 18.66 2.18 21.76
C SER A 187 20.15 1.91 21.97
N ASP A 188 20.79 2.65 22.87
CA ASP A 188 22.19 2.47 23.24
C ASP A 188 22.46 1.19 24.07
N ASP A 189 21.38 0.54 24.54
CA ASP A 189 21.46 -0.59 25.49
C ASP A 189 21.90 -1.93 24.86
N GLU A 190 21.87 -2.07 23.52
CA GLU A 190 22.43 -3.24 22.81
C GLU A 190 23.00 -2.84 21.43
N PRO A 191 24.34 -2.80 21.26
CA PRO A 191 24.95 -2.49 19.96
C PRO A 191 24.59 -3.57 18.94
N GLY A 192 23.69 -3.26 17.99
CA GLY A 192 23.41 -4.10 16.83
C GLY A 192 21.94 -4.41 16.54
N LYS A 193 20.99 -4.17 17.45
CA LYS A 193 19.55 -4.29 17.13
C LYS A 193 19.01 -2.96 16.62
N ARG A 194 18.63 -2.93 15.34
CA ARG A 194 17.86 -1.80 14.80
C ARG A 194 16.46 -1.79 15.41
N SER A 195 16.09 -0.65 15.97
CA SER A 195 14.75 -0.36 16.48
C SER A 195 13.75 0.02 15.38
N PHE A 196 14.19 0.06 14.12
CA PHE A 196 13.30 0.32 13.00
C PHE A 196 12.28 -0.81 12.90
N GLN A 197 11.01 -0.43 12.95
CA GLN A 197 9.88 -1.31 12.69
C GLN A 197 9.08 -0.70 11.54
N PRO A 198 8.77 -1.48 10.49
CA PRO A 198 7.90 -1.03 9.42
C PRO A 198 6.54 -0.63 10.01
N MET A 199 6.09 0.58 9.72
CA MET A 199 4.78 1.04 10.17
C MET A 199 4.10 1.88 9.10
N ASN A 200 2.76 1.79 9.07
CA ASN A 200 1.96 2.78 8.36
C ASN A 200 2.14 4.15 9.02
N VAL A 201 1.89 5.21 8.24
CA VAL A 201 1.93 6.58 8.78
C VAL A 201 0.94 6.72 9.94
N ASN A 202 1.40 7.32 11.03
CA ASN A 202 0.57 7.63 12.19
C ASN A 202 0.93 9.03 12.71
N PHE A 203 0.02 9.63 13.50
CA PHE A 203 0.20 11.00 14.02
C PHE A 203 1.44 11.18 14.90
N GLY A 204 2.04 10.11 15.41
CA GLY A 204 3.27 10.16 16.20
C GLY A 204 4.53 10.44 15.37
N LEU A 205 4.49 10.18 14.06
CA LEU A 205 5.62 10.45 13.15
C LEU A 205 5.73 11.92 12.74
N PHE A 206 4.65 12.68 12.91
CA PHE A 206 4.62 14.08 12.51
C PHE A 206 5.31 14.96 13.56
N PRO A 207 6.03 16.01 13.14
CA PRO A 207 6.52 17.03 14.04
C PRO A 207 5.38 17.61 14.90
N PRO A 208 5.67 18.05 16.13
CA PRO A 208 4.67 18.67 16.99
C PRO A 208 4.01 19.87 16.29
N VAL A 209 2.75 20.12 16.63
CA VAL A 209 2.01 21.31 16.19
C VAL A 209 1.42 21.99 17.41
N GLU A 210 1.36 23.31 17.37
CA GLU A 210 0.62 24.07 18.37
C GLU A 210 -0.88 23.87 18.16
N VAL A 211 -1.58 23.58 19.26
CA VAL A 211 -3.04 23.41 19.22
C VAL A 211 -3.66 24.77 19.53
N PRO A 212 -4.56 25.28 18.68
CA PRO A 212 -5.27 26.52 18.95
C PRO A 212 -6.02 26.44 20.30
N LYS A 213 -6.01 27.53 21.06
CA LYS A 213 -6.87 27.66 22.24
C LYS A 213 -8.31 27.88 21.76
N ALA A 214 -9.26 27.15 22.32
CA ALA A 214 -10.68 27.47 22.16
C ALA A 214 -11.10 28.38 23.31
N ASP A 215 -11.66 29.56 22.99
CA ASP A 215 -12.16 30.55 23.97
C ASP A 215 -11.18 30.87 25.11
N GLY A 216 -9.90 31.04 24.77
CA GLY A 216 -8.83 31.36 25.72
C GLY A 216 -8.48 30.24 26.71
N LYS A 217 -9.20 29.12 26.71
CA LYS A 217 -8.95 27.98 27.60
C LYS A 217 -8.18 26.87 26.88
N ARG A 218 -7.28 26.22 27.63
CA ARG A 218 -6.56 25.03 27.15
C ARG A 218 -7.57 23.88 27.01
N LEU A 219 -7.72 23.37 25.78
CA LEU A 219 -8.44 22.13 25.52
C LEU A 219 -7.83 20.99 26.35
N ARG A 220 -8.69 20.09 26.86
CA ARG A 220 -8.29 18.93 27.68
C ARG A 220 -8.86 17.64 27.11
N GLY A 221 -8.30 16.50 27.53
CA GLY A 221 -8.82 15.18 27.20
C GLY A 221 -8.96 14.91 25.71
N LYS A 222 -10.10 14.36 25.30
CA LYS A 222 -10.39 13.96 23.92
C LYS A 222 -10.40 15.15 22.95
N ASP A 223 -10.93 16.29 23.35
CA ASP A 223 -11.04 17.48 22.49
C ASP A 223 -9.68 18.03 22.10
N LYS A 224 -8.71 18.02 23.04
CA LYS A 224 -7.32 18.38 22.75
C LYS A 224 -6.70 17.45 21.72
N THR A 225 -6.95 16.15 21.83
CA THR A 225 -6.41 15.13 20.91
C THR A 225 -6.99 15.32 19.51
N VAL A 226 -8.30 15.56 19.39
CA VAL A 226 -8.98 15.83 18.13
C VAL A 226 -8.44 17.11 17.50
N ALA A 227 -8.41 18.22 18.25
CA ALA A 227 -7.88 19.50 17.78
C ALA A 227 -6.41 19.40 17.32
N LYS A 228 -5.57 18.64 18.05
CA LYS A 228 -4.17 18.38 17.64
C LYS A 228 -4.11 17.64 16.33
N ARG A 229 -4.90 16.57 16.14
CA ARG A 229 -4.94 15.80 14.89
C ARG A 229 -5.38 16.69 13.72
N HIS A 230 -6.43 17.49 13.90
CA HIS A 230 -6.87 18.45 12.87
C HIS A 230 -5.79 19.46 12.51
N ALA A 231 -5.09 20.03 13.50
CA ALA A 231 -4.00 20.97 13.26
C ALA A 231 -2.83 20.31 12.50
N ILE A 232 -2.45 19.07 12.86
CA ILE A 232 -1.43 18.31 12.13
C ILE A 232 -1.88 18.10 10.68
N THR A 233 -3.11 17.63 10.47
CA THR A 233 -3.63 17.35 9.12
C THR A 233 -3.71 18.62 8.28
N ALA A 234 -4.18 19.75 8.84
CA ALA A 234 -4.27 21.02 8.12
C ALA A 234 -2.89 21.51 7.64
N ARG A 235 -1.88 21.51 8.53
CA ARG A 235 -0.49 21.84 8.17
C ARG A 235 0.05 20.86 7.14
N ALA A 236 -0.11 19.56 7.35
CA ALA A 236 0.39 18.53 6.46
C ALA A 236 -0.18 18.66 5.03
N LEU A 237 -1.46 19.02 4.90
CA LEU A 237 -2.09 19.24 3.59
C LEU A 237 -1.58 20.50 2.90
N ALA A 238 -1.36 21.60 3.64
CA ALA A 238 -0.78 22.82 3.09
C ALA A 238 0.65 22.57 2.58
N ASP A 239 1.52 22.03 3.43
CA ASP A 239 2.93 21.77 3.08
C ASP A 239 3.07 20.74 1.95
N CYS A 240 2.15 19.77 1.87
CA CYS A 240 2.14 18.79 0.78
C CYS A 240 1.74 19.43 -0.55
N ARG A 241 0.78 20.37 -0.53
CA ARG A 241 0.38 21.11 -1.74
C ARG A 241 1.55 21.94 -2.26
N ASP A 242 2.18 22.73 -1.39
CA ASP A 242 3.32 23.58 -1.76
C ASP A 242 4.51 22.77 -2.32
N TRP A 243 4.74 21.56 -1.79
CA TRP A 243 5.78 20.66 -2.29
C TRP A 243 5.45 20.03 -3.66
N LEU A 244 4.17 19.77 -3.94
CA LEU A 244 3.75 19.16 -5.20
C LEU A 244 3.76 20.15 -6.37
N GLY A 245 3.65 21.45 -6.09
CA GLY A 245 3.54 22.53 -7.08
C GLY A 245 2.08 22.79 -7.43
#